data_AF-A0A6B3ELU1-F1
#
_entry.id   AF-A0A6B3ELU1-F1
#
_cell.length_a   1.000
_cell.length_b   1.000
_cell.length_c   1.000
_cell.angle_alpha   90.00
_cell.angle_beta   90.00
_cell.angle_gamma   90.00
#
_symmetry.space_group_name_H-M   'P 1'
#
loop_
_entity.id
_entity.type
_entity.pdbx_description
1 polymer ?
#
loop_
_entity_poly.entity_id
_entity_poly.type
_entity_poly.pdbx_seq_one_letter_code
_entity_poly.pdbx_strand_id
1 'polypeptide(L)' 'AVLAAVTMVGSGLAALAQDDIKRVLAYSTAGQLGYMTGALAVGDRGAAVFHLLSHGAFKALLFLAAGVVI' A
#
# COMPACT_ATOMS: atom_id res chain seq x y z
N ALA A 1 -14.08 -2.59 -7.75
CA ALA A 1 -13.81 -3.84 -7.01
C ALA A 1 -12.74 -4.70 -7.70
N VAL A 2 -12.96 -5.17 -8.94
CA VAL A 2 -11.99 -6.05 -9.64
C VAL A 2 -10.62 -5.40 -9.81
N LEU A 3 -10.55 -4.16 -10.30
CA LEU A 3 -9.26 -3.46 -10.47
C LEU A 3 -8.51 -3.31 -9.13
N ALA A 4 -9.22 -2.97 -8.05
CA ALA A 4 -8.66 -2.88 -6.71
C ALA A 4 -8.06 -4.22 -6.24
N ALA A 5 -8.77 -5.33 -6.47
CA ALA A 5 -8.28 -6.67 -6.15
C ALA A 5 -7.05 -7.06 -6.98
N VAL A 6 -7.08 -6.76 -8.29
CA VAL A 6 -5.94 -6.99 -9.20
C VAL A 6 -4.71 -6.18 -8.74
N THR A 7 -4.88 -4.90 -8.42
CA THR A 7 -3.80 -4.07 -7.91
C THR A 7 -3.26 -4.61 -6.59
N MET A 8 -4.13 -5.01 -5.66
CA MET A 8 -3.72 -5.53 -4.35
C MET A 8 -2.89 -6.81 -4.47
N VAL A 9 -3.38 -7.79 -5.23
CA VAL A 9 -2.68 -9.06 -5.43
C VAL A 9 -1.43 -8.88 -6.29
N GLY A 10 -1.55 -8.16 -7.41
CA GLY A 10 -0.43 -7.95 -8.34
C GLY A 10 0.73 -7.19 -7.71
N SER A 11 0.45 -6.16 -6.92
CA SER A 11 1.50 -5.43 -6.20
C SER A 11 2.14 -6.27 -5.10
N GLY A 12 1.39 -7.12 -4.40
CA GLY A 12 1.95 -8.08 -3.44
C GLY A 12 2.90 -9.08 -4.09
N LEU A 13 2.49 -9.68 -5.21
CA LEU A 13 3.36 -10.58 -5.99
C LEU A 13 4.62 -9.87 -6.49
N ALA A 14 4.48 -8.64 -6.99
CA ALA A 14 5.62 -7.83 -7.42
C ALA A 14 6.57 -7.53 -6.26
N ALA A 15 6.06 -7.23 -5.06
CA ALA A 15 6.85 -6.93 -3.87
C ALA A 15 7.71 -8.13 -3.44
N LEU A 16 7.21 -9.36 -3.54
CA LEU A 16 7.95 -10.58 -3.22
C LEU A 16 9.16 -10.83 -4.14
N ALA A 17 9.16 -10.22 -5.32
CA ALA A 17 10.25 -10.32 -6.29
C ALA A 17 11.23 -9.12 -6.24
N GLN A 18 11.16 -8.27 -5.21
CA GLN A 18 12.07 -7.12 -5.08
C GLN A 18 13.18 -7.39 -4.05
N ASP A 19 14.41 -7.10 -4.44
CA ASP A 19 15.59 -7.18 -3.56
C ASP A 19 15.86 -5.87 -2.78
N ASP A 20 15.33 -4.75 -3.25
CA ASP A 20 15.51 -3.44 -2.60
C ASP A 20 14.32 -3.11 -1.69
N ILE A 21 14.62 -2.77 -0.43
CA ILE A 21 13.61 -2.47 0.60
C ILE A 21 12.72 -1.29 0.23
N LYS A 22 13.24 -0.24 -0.43
CA LYS A 22 12.42 0.92 -0.85
C LYS A 22 11.46 0.51 -1.96
N ARG A 23 11.86 -0.39 -2.87
CA ARG A 23 10.98 -0.98 -3.90
C ARG A 23 9.92 -1.89 -3.28
N VAL A 24 10.27 -2.76 -2.32
CA VAL A 24 9.28 -3.54 -1.54
C VAL A 24 8.26 -2.61 -0.87
N LEU A 25 8.73 -1.52 -0.27
CA LEU A 25 7.87 -0.51 0.34
C LEU A 25 7.01 0.23 -0.70
N ALA A 26 7.51 0.51 -1.89
CA ALA A 26 6.72 1.13 -2.95
C ALA A 26 5.57 0.22 -3.42
N TYR A 27 5.84 -1.07 -3.65
CA TYR A 27 4.81 -2.01 -4.08
C TYR A 27 3.76 -2.29 -2.99
N SER A 28 4.16 -2.38 -1.73
CA SER A 28 3.19 -2.48 -0.63
C SER A 28 2.30 -1.24 -0.52
N THR A 29 2.78 -0.03 -0.86
CA THR A 29 1.91 1.16 -0.99
C THR A 29 0.88 0.98 -2.10
N ALA A 30 1.29 0.50 -3.28
CA ALA A 30 0.36 0.26 -4.39
C ALA A 30 -0.77 -0.71 -4.00
N GLY A 31 -0.45 -1.77 -3.26
CA GLY A 31 -1.44 -2.73 -2.77
C GLY A 31 -2.42 -2.14 -1.76
N GLN A 32 -1.93 -1.30 -0.85
CA GLN A 32 -2.76 -0.61 0.13
C GLN A 32 -3.66 0.46 -0.51
N LEU A 33 -3.20 1.16 -1.55
CA LEU A 33 -4.06 2.00 -2.38
C LEU A 33 -5.13 1.17 -3.12
N GLY A 34 -4.79 -0.06 -3.54
CA GLY A 34 -5.76 -1.06 -4.00
C GLY A 34 -6.83 -1.36 -2.95
N TYR A 35 -6.45 -1.54 -1.69
CA TYR A 35 -7.40 -1.75 -0.59
C TYR A 35 -8.32 -0.54 -0.37
N MET A 36 -7.76 0.68 -0.32
CA MET A 36 -8.53 1.91 -0.15
C MET A 36 -9.51 2.16 -1.31
N THR A 37 -9.07 1.92 -2.56
CA THR A 37 -9.96 2.01 -3.74
C THR A 37 -11.02 0.90 -3.74
N GLY A 38 -10.73 -0.26 -3.14
CA GLY A 38 -11.71 -1.31 -2.85
C GLY A 38 -12.81 -0.85 -1.89
N ALA A 39 -12.43 -0.21 -0.78
CA ALA A 39 -13.37 0.37 0.18
C ALA A 39 -14.26 1.45 -0.46
N LEU A 40 -13.68 2.32 -1.29
CA LEU A 40 -14.45 3.30 -2.08
C LEU A 40 -15.44 2.62 -3.05
N ALA A 41 -15.06 1.49 -3.65
CA ALA A 41 -15.91 0.77 -4.60
C ALA A 41 -17.16 0.13 -3.97
N VAL A 42 -17.15 -0.13 -2.66
CA VAL A 42 -18.32 -0.61 -1.90
C VAL A 42 -19.05 0.53 -1.16
N GLY A 43 -18.64 1.78 -1.38
CA GLY A 43 -19.28 2.98 -0.82
C GLY A 43 -18.77 3.40 0.56
N ASP A 44 -17.80 2.70 1.15
CA ASP A 44 -17.26 3.03 2.47
C ASP A 44 -16.11 4.04 2.38
N ARG A 45 -16.48 5.32 2.31
CA ARG A 45 -15.52 6.43 2.31
C ARG A 45 -14.81 6.60 3.64
N GLY A 46 -15.48 6.28 4.75
CA GLY A 46 -14.93 6.42 6.09
C GLY A 46 -13.73 5.50 6.30
N ALA A 47 -13.89 4.22 5.97
CA ALA A 47 -12.80 3.25 6.02
C ALA A 47 -11.66 3.62 5.06
N ALA A 48 -11.97 4.07 3.83
CA ALA A 48 -10.94 4.47 2.86
C ALA A 48 -10.06 5.62 3.39
N VAL A 49 -10.67 6.67 3.95
CA VAL A 49 -9.94 7.84 4.47
C VAL A 49 -9.20 7.50 5.76
N PHE A 50 -9.82 6.77 6.68
CA PHE A 50 -9.16 6.32 7.91
C PHE A 50 -7.92 5.47 7.60
N HIS A 51 -8.06 4.52 6.66
CA HIS A 51 -6.96 3.68 6.22
C HIS A 51 -5.87 4.50 5.52
N LEU A 52 -6.23 5.48 4.69
CA LEU A 52 -5.27 6.39 4.05
C LEU A 52 -4.40 7.14 5.06
N LEU A 53 -5.01 7.71 6.11
CA LEU A 53 -4.30 8.48 7.13
C LEU A 53 -3.37 7.60 7.97
N SER A 54 -3.89 6.49 8.48
CA SER A 54 -3.09 5.54 9.29
C SER A 54 -1.95 4.94 8.46
N HIS A 55 -2.25 4.46 7.25
CA HIS A 55 -1.24 3.95 6.32
C HIS A 55 -0.15 4.99 6.01
N GLY A 56 -0.53 6.24 5.74
CA GLY A 56 0.40 7.33 5.46
C GLY A 56 1.43 7.52 6.58
N ALA A 57 0.98 7.53 7.84
CA ALA A 57 1.86 7.64 9.00
C ALA A 57 2.84 6.46 9.11
N PHE A 58 2.34 5.22 9.04
CA PHE A 58 3.20 4.03 9.12
C PHE A 58 4.17 3.94 7.94
N LYS A 59 3.75 4.30 6.72
CA LYS A 59 4.63 4.31 5.55
C LYS A 59 5.74 5.32 5.65
N ALA A 60 5.44 6.53 6.13
CA ALA A 60 6.47 7.56 6.34
C ALA A 60 7.55 7.06 7.31
N LEU A 61 7.15 6.39 8.40
CA LEU A 61 8.09 5.78 9.35
C LEU A 61 8.93 4.68 8.72
N LEU A 62 8.33 3.78 7.93
CA LEU A 62 9.07 2.70 7.27
C LEU A 62 10.07 3.22 6.21
N PHE A 63 9.70 4.25 5.45
CA PHE A 63 10.61 4.87 4.49
C PHE A 63 11.75 5.63 5.19
N LEU A 64 11.47 6.30 6.31
CA LEU A 64 12.50 6.93 7.13
C LEU A 64 13.47 5.88 7.69
N ALA A 65 12.94 4.79 8.26
CA ALA A 65 13.76 3.70 8.80
C ALA A 65 14.60 3.03 7.71
N ALA A 66 14.03 2.76 6.53
CA ALA A 66 14.78 2.24 5.39
C ALA A 66 15.90 3.21 4.95
N GLY A 67 15.66 4.53 5.03
CA GLY A 67 16.67 5.55 4.75
C GLY A 67 17.77 5.67 5.81
N VAL A 68 17.55 5.18 7.03
CA VAL A 68 18.59 5.10 8.08
C VAL A 68 19.47 3.85 7.91
N VAL A 69 18.89 2.75 7.41
CA VAL A 69 19.58 1.45 7.26
C VAL A 69 20.48 1.41 6.01
N ILE A 70 20.15 2.18 4.97
CA ILE A 70 20.89 2.27 3.70
C ILE A 70 21.84 3.46 3.75
#